data_AF-A0AAV5WWZ5-F1
#
_entry.id   AF-A0AAV5WWZ5-F1
#
_cell.length_a   1.000
_cell.length_b   1.000
_cell.length_c   1.000
_cell.angle_alpha   90.00
_cell.angle_beta   90.00
_cell.angle_gamma   90.00
#
_symmetry.space_group_name_H-M   'P 1'
#
loop_
_entity.id
_entity.type
_entity.pdbx_description
1 polymer ?
#
loop_
_entity_poly.entity_id
_entity_poly.type
_entity_poly.pdbx_seq_one_letter_code
_entity_poly.pdbx_strand_id
1 'polypeptide(L)'
;MKELLSTMEPSTDANSVIELKERTHLLCARFLSGAWKTAELEDISIHRIKGGMSNMLFLCRLSERHPPIKNEPDKVLLRVYFNPETESHLVAESVIFTLLSERHLGPKLYGIFSGGRLEEYIP
;
A
#
# COMPACT_ATOMS: atom_id res chain seq x y z
N MET A 1 -3.62 5.07 10.91
CA MET A 1 -2.71 5.40 9.77
C MET A 1 -2.82 6.86 9.38
N LYS A 2 -4.03 7.41 9.15
CA LYS A 2 -4.20 8.83 8.78
C LYS A 2 -3.57 9.82 9.78
N GLU A 3 -3.79 9.63 11.09
CA GLU A 3 -3.19 10.46 12.15
C GLU A 3 -1.66 10.45 12.10
N LEU A 4 -1.05 9.26 12.08
CA LEU A 4 0.40 9.09 11.95
C LEU A 4 0.97 9.81 10.71
N LEU A 5 0.27 9.74 9.58
CA LEU A 5 0.72 10.34 8.34
C LEU A 5 0.53 11.86 8.31
N SER A 6 -0.44 12.40 9.06
CA SER A 6 -0.68 13.84 9.15
C SER A 6 0.42 14.61 9.86
N THR A 7 1.20 13.94 10.71
CA THR A 7 2.32 14.53 11.45
C THR A 7 3.69 14.27 10.80
N MET A 8 3.72 13.49 9.72
CA MET A 8 4.96 13.08 9.07
C MET A 8 5.46 14.14 8.10
N GLU A 9 6.70 14.58 8.26
CA GLU A 9 7.31 15.55 7.34
C GLU A 9 7.61 14.91 5.97
N PRO A 10 7.59 15.70 4.88
CA PRO A 10 7.88 15.18 3.54
C PRO A 10 9.28 14.55 3.39
N SER A 11 10.26 15.01 4.17
CA SER A 11 11.64 14.54 4.17
C SER A 11 11.90 13.35 5.09
N THR A 12 10.91 12.93 5.89
CA THR A 12 11.06 11.79 6.79
C THR A 12 11.29 10.51 5.99
N ASP A 13 12.34 9.76 6.33
CA ASP A 13 12.53 8.41 5.81
C ASP A 13 11.41 7.50 6.35
N ALA A 14 10.59 6.96 5.44
CA ALA A 14 9.48 6.10 5.82
C ALA A 14 9.95 4.80 6.52
N ASN A 15 11.20 4.36 6.30
CA ASN A 15 11.75 3.18 6.97
C ASN A 15 12.06 3.41 8.45
N SER A 16 12.31 4.65 8.87
CA SER A 16 12.61 4.97 10.27
C SER A 16 11.36 5.11 11.13
N VAL A 17 10.17 5.17 10.52
CA VAL A 17 8.89 5.27 11.22
C VAL A 17 8.34 3.87 11.49
N ILE A 18 8.66 3.31 12.66
CA ILE A 18 8.32 1.93 13.05
C ILE A 18 6.82 1.65 12.92
N GLU A 19 5.97 2.53 13.45
CA GLU A 19 4.51 2.36 13.40
C GLU A 19 3.96 2.34 11.95
N LEU A 20 4.59 3.09 11.03
CA LEU A 20 4.24 3.06 9.61
C LEU A 20 4.62 1.71 9.01
N LYS A 21 5.80 1.21 9.37
CA LYS A 21 6.34 -0.05 8.89
C LYS A 21 5.50 -1.24 9.34
N GLU A 22 5.13 -1.29 10.60
CA GLU A 22 4.26 -2.32 11.18
C GLU A 22 2.88 -2.34 10.52
N ARG A 23 2.24 -1.17 10.38
CA ARG A 23 0.91 -1.09 9.75
C ARG A 23 0.94 -1.45 8.27
N THR A 24 2.00 -1.04 7.57
CA THR A 24 2.22 -1.41 6.17
C THR A 24 2.41 -2.91 6.03
N HIS A 25 3.25 -3.51 6.89
CA HIS A 25 3.45 -4.96 6.93
C HIS A 25 2.12 -5.69 7.17
N LEU A 26 1.33 -5.27 8.16
CA LEU A 26 0.02 -5.88 8.46
C LEU A 26 -0.92 -5.85 7.25
N LEU A 27 -0.99 -4.72 6.53
CA LEU A 27 -1.79 -4.60 5.32
C LEU A 27 -1.29 -5.55 4.22
N CYS A 28 0.02 -5.55 3.95
CA CYS A 28 0.61 -6.41 2.92
C CYS A 28 0.42 -7.89 3.25
N ALA A 29 0.69 -8.30 4.49
CA ALA A 29 0.48 -9.66 4.98
C ALA A 29 -0.97 -10.13 4.80
N ARG A 30 -1.94 -9.23 5.07
CA ARG A 30 -3.36 -9.53 4.97
C ARG A 30 -3.84 -9.68 3.52
N PHE A 31 -3.44 -8.78 2.62
CA PHE A 31 -3.97 -8.71 1.26
C PHE A 31 -3.13 -9.47 0.23
N LEU A 32 -1.81 -9.52 0.39
CA LEU A 32 -0.90 -10.17 -0.55
C LEU A 32 -0.56 -11.60 -0.15
N SER A 33 -0.61 -11.90 1.17
CA SER A 33 -0.23 -13.20 1.70
C SER A 33 1.21 -13.60 1.32
N GLY A 34 1.51 -14.89 1.26
CA GLY A 34 2.80 -15.40 0.81
C GLY A 34 3.96 -14.88 1.66
N ALA A 35 5.04 -14.48 1.01
CA ALA A 35 6.25 -13.93 1.63
C ALA A 35 5.94 -12.72 2.53
N TRP A 36 4.96 -11.88 2.16
CA TRP A 36 4.55 -10.73 2.97
C TRP A 36 3.98 -11.09 4.34
N LYS A 37 3.54 -12.34 4.55
CA LYS A 37 3.01 -12.80 5.84
C LYS A 37 4.10 -13.24 6.82
N THR A 38 5.25 -13.66 6.30
CA THR A 38 6.36 -14.23 7.08
C THR A 38 7.59 -13.33 7.11
N ALA A 39 7.62 -12.27 6.28
CA ALA A 39 8.69 -11.30 6.27
C ALA A 39 8.85 -10.61 7.62
N GLU A 40 10.08 -10.45 8.06
CA GLU A 40 10.39 -9.59 9.20
C GLU A 40 10.36 -8.11 8.79
N LEU A 41 10.21 -7.21 9.75
CA LEU A 41 10.16 -5.77 9.46
C LEU A 41 11.45 -5.27 8.77
N GLU A 42 12.60 -5.90 9.05
CA GLU A 42 13.87 -5.55 8.40
C GLU A 42 13.94 -5.96 6.91
N ASP A 43 13.13 -6.94 6.51
CA ASP A 43 13.03 -7.40 5.12
C ASP A 43 11.98 -6.63 4.31
N ILE A 44 11.36 -5.63 4.91
CA ILE A 44 10.42 -4.73 4.22
C ILE A 44 11.06 -3.36 4.11
N SER A 45 11.06 -2.81 2.90
CA SER A 45 11.45 -1.43 2.64
C SER A 45 10.26 -0.61 2.22
N ILE A 46 10.19 0.64 2.70
CA ILE A 46 9.11 1.57 2.40
C ILE A 46 9.73 2.86 1.88
N HIS A 47 9.36 3.27 0.68
CA HIS A 47 9.84 4.51 0.07
C HIS A 47 8.67 5.44 -0.19
N ARG A 48 8.75 6.66 0.30
CA ARG A 48 7.76 7.69 0.00
C ARG A 48 7.86 8.07 -1.47
N ILE A 49 6.74 7.99 -2.19
CA ILE A 49 6.64 8.40 -3.59
C ILE A 49 5.95 9.77 -3.66
N LYS A 50 6.44 10.63 -4.56
CA LYS A 50 5.80 11.91 -4.87
C LYS A 50 4.45 11.64 -5.52
N GLY A 51 3.42 12.33 -5.05
CA GLY A 51 2.04 12.16 -5.53
C GLY A 51 1.30 13.50 -5.54
N GLY A 52 0.00 13.44 -5.80
CA GLY A 52 -0.88 14.60 -5.70
C GLY A 52 -1.17 15.00 -4.24
N MET A 53 -1.91 16.09 -4.04
CA MET A 53 -2.22 16.61 -2.70
C MET A 53 -3.23 15.76 -1.91
N SER A 54 -4.05 14.95 -2.61
CA SER A 54 -5.15 14.20 -2.00
C SER A 54 -4.74 12.85 -1.42
N ASN A 55 -3.52 12.38 -1.68
CA ASN A 55 -3.04 11.09 -1.20
C ASN A 55 -1.56 11.10 -0.85
N MET A 56 -1.18 10.16 0.02
CA MET A 56 0.21 9.78 0.24
C MET A 56 0.48 8.42 -0.40
N LEU A 57 1.62 8.31 -1.07
CA LEU A 57 2.04 7.11 -1.80
C LEU A 57 3.30 6.53 -1.18
N PHE A 58 3.29 5.23 -0.94
CA PHE A 58 4.43 4.49 -0.43
C PHE A 58 4.67 3.28 -1.31
N LEU A 59 5.88 3.17 -1.86
CA LEU A 59 6.34 1.95 -2.52
C LEU A 59 6.91 1.02 -1.45
N CYS A 60 6.22 -0.10 -1.24
CA CYS A 60 6.61 -1.12 -0.29
C CYS A 60 7.26 -2.27 -1.06
N ARG A 61 8.39 -2.80 -0.59
CA ARG A 61 9.14 -3.84 -1.29
C ARG A 61 9.75 -4.85 -0.32
N LEU A 62 9.63 -6.14 -0.65
CA LEU A 62 10.37 -7.23 0.00
C LEU A 62 11.85 -7.15 -0.36
N SER A 63 12.72 -7.43 0.62
CA SER A 63 14.16 -7.54 0.42
C SER A 63 14.48 -8.76 -0.47
N GLU A 64 15.65 -8.74 -1.10
CA GLU A 64 16.11 -9.89 -1.89
C GLU A 64 16.35 -11.15 -1.04
N ARG A 65 16.49 -11.00 0.29
CA ARG A 65 16.60 -12.13 1.22
C ARG A 65 15.26 -12.82 1.48
N HIS A 66 14.14 -12.14 1.22
CA HIS A 66 12.80 -12.67 1.43
C HIS A 66 11.95 -12.55 0.15
N PRO A 67 12.32 -13.23 -0.95
CA PRO A 67 11.62 -13.11 -2.22
C PRO A 67 10.21 -13.72 -2.17
N PRO A 68 9.30 -13.33 -3.10
CA PRO A 68 8.01 -13.99 -3.26
C PRO A 68 8.13 -15.51 -3.38
N ILE A 69 7.22 -16.22 -2.72
CA ILE A 69 7.17 -17.68 -2.68
C ILE A 69 6.05 -18.26 -3.58
N LYS A 70 5.10 -17.43 -4.00
CA LYS A 70 4.01 -17.82 -4.93
C LYS A 70 3.80 -16.72 -5.99
N ASN A 71 2.55 -16.27 -6.15
CA ASN A 71 2.13 -15.30 -7.16
C ASN A 71 1.99 -13.88 -6.60
N GLU A 72 2.36 -13.67 -5.34
CA GLU A 72 2.40 -12.34 -4.73
C GLU A 72 3.52 -11.49 -5.35
N PRO A 73 3.35 -10.17 -5.44
CA PRO A 73 4.37 -9.30 -6.00
C PRO A 73 5.52 -9.08 -5.01
N ASP A 74 6.72 -8.82 -5.51
CA ASP A 74 7.87 -8.42 -4.68
C ASP A 74 7.77 -6.96 -4.19
N LYS A 75 6.90 -6.17 -4.81
CA LYS A 75 6.65 -4.76 -4.47
C LYS A 75 5.20 -4.38 -4.72
N VAL A 76 4.70 -3.42 -3.96
CA VAL A 76 3.32 -2.93 -4.03
C VAL A 76 3.28 -1.43 -3.75
N LEU A 77 2.34 -0.72 -4.37
CA LEU A 77 2.06 0.67 -4.07
C LEU A 77 0.94 0.75 -3.03
N LEU A 78 1.27 1.27 -1.85
CA LEU A 78 0.33 1.65 -0.82
C LEU A 78 -0.11 3.10 -1.05
N ARG A 79 -1.42 3.30 -1.25
CA ARG A 79 -2.04 4.61 -1.42
C ARG A 79 -2.96 4.89 -0.26
N VAL A 80 -2.73 6.01 0.43
CA VAL A 80 -3.53 6.44 1.59
C VAL A 80 -4.20 7.78 1.30
N TYR A 81 -5.51 7.85 1.54
CA TYR A 81 -6.36 9.02 1.38
C TYR A 81 -6.69 9.68 2.71
N PHE A 82 -6.94 10.99 2.69
CA PHE A 82 -7.30 11.77 3.88
C PHE A 82 -8.74 12.29 3.85
N ASN A 83 -9.44 12.06 2.75
CA ASN A 83 -10.82 12.49 2.60
C ASN A 83 -11.72 11.72 3.58
N PRO A 84 -12.80 12.34 4.07
CA PRO A 84 -13.84 11.64 4.81
C PRO A 84 -14.47 10.59 3.89
N GLU A 85 -14.55 9.35 4.39
CA GLU A 85 -15.18 8.25 3.66
C GLU A 85 -16.69 8.27 3.91
N THR A 86 -17.46 8.14 2.83
CA THR A 86 -18.87 7.76 2.90
C THR A 86 -18.99 6.32 2.41
N GLU A 87 -19.99 5.59 2.91
CA GLU A 87 -20.24 4.21 2.46
C GLU A 87 -20.44 4.14 0.93
N SER A 88 -21.17 5.11 0.36
CA SER A 88 -21.38 5.21 -1.09
C SER A 88 -20.07 5.37 -1.87
N HIS A 89 -19.15 6.20 -1.38
CA HIS A 89 -17.85 6.39 -2.02
C HIS A 89 -17.01 5.10 -1.96
N LEU A 90 -16.99 4.40 -0.83
CA LEU A 90 -16.25 3.14 -0.69
C LEU A 90 -16.76 2.06 -1.64
N VAL A 91 -18.09 1.95 -1.78
CA VAL A 91 -18.71 1.01 -2.73
C VAL A 91 -18.33 1.37 -4.17
N ALA A 92 -18.50 2.64 -4.55
CA ALA A 92 -18.20 3.10 -5.91
C ALA A 92 -16.72 2.90 -6.26
N GLU A 93 -15.80 3.30 -5.39
CA GLU A 93 -14.36 3.11 -5.59
C GLU A 93 -14.01 1.63 -5.73
N SER A 94 -14.58 0.77 -4.88
CA SER A 94 -14.34 -0.67 -4.94
C SER A 94 -14.76 -1.28 -6.27
N VAL A 95 -15.93 -0.90 -6.78
CA VAL A 95 -16.41 -1.36 -8.09
C VAL A 95 -15.51 -0.82 -9.22
N ILE A 96 -15.19 0.48 -9.20
CA ILE A 96 -14.39 1.12 -10.25
C ILE A 96 -12.99 0.49 -10.33
N PHE A 97 -12.25 0.41 -9.22
CA PHE A 97 -10.88 -0.09 -9.24
C PHE A 97 -10.81 -1.60 -9.53
N THR A 98 -11.80 -2.37 -9.09
CA THR A 98 -11.89 -3.79 -9.46
C THR A 98 -12.12 -3.93 -10.97
N LEU A 99 -13.07 -3.18 -11.55
CA LEU A 99 -13.35 -3.22 -12.99
C LEU A 99 -12.13 -2.81 -13.84
N LEU A 100 -11.40 -1.77 -13.41
CA LEU A 100 -10.19 -1.32 -14.10
C LEU A 100 -9.09 -2.38 -14.05
N SER A 101 -8.89 -3.01 -12.89
CA SER A 101 -7.91 -4.09 -12.71
C SER A 101 -8.23 -5.30 -13.59
N GLU A 102 -9.46 -5.82 -13.54
CA GLU A 102 -9.85 -7.03 -14.30
C GLU A 102 -9.79 -6.81 -15.81
N ARG A 103 -10.06 -5.58 -16.28
CA ARG A 103 -9.99 -5.22 -17.70
C ARG A 103 -8.61 -4.73 -18.14
N HIS A 104 -7.61 -4.75 -17.25
CA HIS A 104 -6.26 -4.28 -17.54
C HIS A 104 -6.23 -2.83 -18.05
N LEU A 105 -7.15 -2.00 -17.54
CA LEU A 105 -7.29 -0.57 -17.85
C LEU A 105 -6.63 0.33 -16.79
N GLY A 106 -5.89 -0.26 -15.87
CA GLY A 106 -5.15 0.40 -14.81
C GLY A 106 -4.23 -0.58 -14.09
N PRO A 107 -3.55 -0.12 -13.02
CA PRO A 107 -2.74 -0.99 -12.18
C PRO A 107 -3.58 -2.12 -11.59
N LYS A 108 -2.99 -3.32 -11.45
CA LYS A 108 -3.66 -4.41 -10.76
C LYS A 108 -4.02 -4.03 -9.32
N LEU A 109 -5.27 -4.28 -8.94
CA LEU A 109 -5.76 -4.03 -7.59
C LEU A 109 -5.47 -5.23 -6.69
N TYR A 110 -4.84 -5.00 -5.54
CA TYR A 110 -4.53 -6.05 -4.56
C TYR A 110 -5.44 -6.03 -3.33
N GLY A 111 -5.92 -4.86 -2.92
CA GLY A 111 -6.79 -4.76 -1.77
C GLY A 111 -7.25 -3.35 -1.49
N ILE A 112 -8.45 -3.22 -0.91
CA ILE A 112 -9.04 -1.96 -0.48
C ILE A 112 -9.29 -2.05 1.02
N PHE A 113 -8.99 -0.97 1.73
CA PHE A 113 -9.21 -0.83 3.16
C PHE A 113 -9.70 0.58 3.47
N SER A 114 -10.22 0.81 4.68
CA SER A 114 -10.65 2.15 5.06
C SER A 114 -9.45 3.10 5.04
N GLY A 115 -9.53 4.14 4.22
CA GLY A 115 -8.49 5.13 4.02
C GLY A 115 -7.49 4.82 2.93
N GLY A 116 -7.62 3.76 2.15
CA GLY A 116 -6.63 3.49 1.13
C GLY A 116 -6.77 2.18 0.36
N ARG A 117 -5.73 1.88 -0.42
CA ARG A 117 -5.63 0.63 -1.18
C ARG A 117 -4.18 0.23 -1.44
N LEU A 118 -4.02 -1.04 -1.79
CA LEU A 118 -2.81 -1.64 -2.35
C LEU A 118 -3.03 -1.90 -3.84
N GLU A 119 -2.13 -1.40 -4.67
CA GLU A 119 -2.17 -1.55 -6.12
C GLU A 119 -0.77 -1.83 -6.69
N GLU A 120 -0.71 -2.29 -7.93
CA GLU A 120 0.54 -2.44 -8.66
C GLU A 120 1.27 -1.11 -8.81
N TYR A 121 2.59 -1.16 -8.65
CA TYR A 121 3.45 -0.02 -8.97
C TYR A 121 3.82 -0.06 -10.45
N ILE A 122 3.53 1.03 -11.16
CA ILE A 122 3.93 1.25 -12.56
C ILE A 122 5.14 2.21 -12.57
N PRO A 123 6.30 1.81 -13.12
CA PRO A 123 7.50 2.66 -13.21
C PRO A 123 7.32 3.94 -14.04
#